data_AF-A0A1F9QM13-F1
#
_entry.id   AF-A0A1F9QM13-F1
#
_cell.length_a   1.000
_cell.length_b   1.000
_cell.length_c   1.000
_cell.angle_alpha   90.00
_cell.angle_beta   90.00
_cell.angle_gamma   90.00
#
_symmetry.space_group_name_H-M   'P 1'
#
loop_
_entity.id
_entity.type
_entity.pdbx_description
1 polymer ?
#
loop_
_entity_poly.entity_id
_entity_poly.type
_entity_poly.pdbx_seq_one_letter_code
_entity_poly.pdbx_strand_id
1 'polypeptide(L)'
;MRLPIFSLLLLSGLLLSAAAPAAAGNKARAAKTSGYKEIPALNWGLTSAGFVELFKLRNMEIEGAAPSRFFPASVAFSLGRIDDTGHYLMLKCSASADCDGNRDALEERLMSATLLEVVLTPRVLKDQLYDPNTWALTPLGDKYIKILRKRYPDLSTRLARLVAAAFASQ
;
A
#
# COMPACT_ATOMS: atom_id res chain seq x y z
N MET A 1 -41.55 -4.54 -53.69
CA MET A 1 -42.07 -4.97 -52.37
C MET A 1 -42.57 -3.73 -51.64
N ARG A 2 -43.86 -3.68 -51.28
CA ARG A 2 -44.56 -2.50 -50.76
C ARG A 2 -44.72 -2.61 -49.23
N LEU A 3 -44.44 -1.52 -48.50
CA LEU A 3 -45.01 -1.21 -47.18
C LEU A 3 -46.37 -0.48 -47.39
N PRO A 4 -47.40 -0.65 -46.53
CA PRO A 4 -47.54 0.11 -45.26
C PRO A 4 -48.24 -0.66 -44.10
N ILE A 5 -47.91 -0.43 -42.81
CA ILE A 5 -48.47 0.48 -41.76
C ILE A 5 -49.95 0.26 -41.35
N PHE A 6 -50.19 0.27 -40.02
CA PHE A 6 -51.43 0.41 -39.21
C PHE A 6 -52.08 -0.92 -38.76
N SER A 7 -52.43 -1.20 -37.48
CA SER A 7 -52.84 -0.34 -36.36
C SER A 7 -52.65 -1.01 -34.98
N LEU A 8 -52.47 -0.16 -33.96
CA LEU A 8 -52.65 -0.39 -32.52
C LEU A 8 -54.05 -0.89 -32.15
N LEU A 9 -54.14 -1.78 -31.15
CA LEU A 9 -55.23 -1.94 -30.16
C LEU A 9 -54.57 -2.58 -28.90
N LEU A 10 -54.20 -1.81 -27.86
CA LEU A 10 -54.96 -1.37 -26.68
C LEU A 10 -55.60 -2.48 -25.81
N LEU A 11 -55.34 -2.33 -24.51
CA LEU A 11 -55.92 -2.95 -23.31
C LEU A 11 -55.46 -4.35 -22.91
N SER A 12 -54.65 -4.39 -21.86
CA SER A 12 -54.94 -5.21 -20.68
C SER A 12 -54.21 -4.63 -19.47
N GLY A 13 -54.97 -3.95 -18.62
CA GLY A 13 -54.52 -3.65 -17.27
C GLY A 13 -54.51 -4.92 -16.44
N LEU A 14 -53.44 -5.11 -15.66
CA LEU A 14 -53.46 -5.93 -14.46
C LEU A 14 -52.41 -5.42 -13.49
N LEU A 15 -52.93 -4.80 -12.43
CA LEU A 15 -52.32 -4.57 -11.14
C LEU A 15 -51.44 -5.74 -10.71
N LEU A 16 -50.13 -5.52 -10.53
CA LEU A 16 -49.33 -6.34 -9.64
C LEU A 16 -48.35 -5.47 -8.84
N SER A 17 -48.78 -5.20 -7.62
CA SER A 17 -48.00 -5.19 -6.38
C SER A 17 -46.57 -4.70 -6.44
N ALA A 18 -46.38 -3.53 -5.84
CA ALA A 18 -45.12 -3.08 -5.28
C ALA A 18 -44.57 -4.12 -4.29
N ALA A 19 -43.59 -4.91 -4.74
CA ALA A 19 -42.68 -5.62 -3.86
C ALA A 19 -41.42 -4.76 -3.72
N ALA A 20 -41.29 -4.10 -2.56
CA ALA A 20 -40.04 -3.47 -2.13
C ALA A 20 -38.90 -4.51 -2.20
N PRO A 21 -37.69 -4.13 -2.67
CA PRO A 21 -36.56 -5.03 -2.53
C PRO A 21 -36.31 -5.25 -1.04
N ALA A 22 -36.45 -6.50 -0.61
CA ALA A 22 -36.13 -6.95 0.73
C ALA A 22 -34.70 -6.52 1.05
N ALA A 23 -34.56 -5.58 1.99
CA ALA A 23 -33.30 -5.24 2.60
C ALA A 23 -32.83 -6.46 3.40
N ALA A 24 -32.07 -7.33 2.74
CA ALA A 24 -31.33 -8.40 3.39
C ALA A 24 -30.42 -7.74 4.43
N GLY A 25 -30.70 -8.07 5.69
CA GLY A 25 -30.05 -7.46 6.84
C GLY A 25 -28.55 -7.70 6.81
N ASN A 26 -27.79 -6.64 6.56
CA ASN A 26 -26.48 -6.49 7.16
C ASN A 26 -26.66 -5.51 8.32
N LYS A 27 -27.04 -6.05 9.48
CA LYS A 27 -26.55 -5.48 10.73
C LYS A 27 -25.03 -5.54 10.62
N ALA A 28 -24.44 -4.47 10.11
CA ALA A 28 -23.04 -4.16 10.31
C ALA A 28 -22.90 -3.99 11.82
N ARG A 29 -22.75 -5.12 12.50
CA ARG A 29 -22.25 -5.19 13.85
C ARG A 29 -20.90 -4.53 13.73
N ALA A 30 -20.83 -3.25 14.10
CA ALA A 30 -19.58 -2.55 14.32
C ALA A 30 -18.74 -3.52 15.15
N ALA A 31 -17.74 -4.11 14.50
CA ALA A 31 -16.84 -5.04 15.15
C ALA A 31 -16.19 -4.21 16.23
N LYS A 32 -16.63 -4.41 17.48
CA LYS A 32 -15.91 -3.92 18.64
C LYS A 32 -14.47 -4.38 18.42
N THR A 33 -13.56 -3.43 18.31
CA THR A 33 -12.11 -3.61 18.21
C THR A 33 -11.55 -4.16 19.53
N SER A 34 -12.17 -5.20 20.07
CA SER A 34 -11.68 -5.97 21.20
C SER A 34 -10.82 -7.10 20.67
N GLY A 35 -9.55 -6.80 20.40
CA GLY A 35 -8.59 -7.83 20.04
C GLY A 35 -7.39 -7.37 19.23
N TYR A 36 -7.04 -6.09 19.26
CA TYR A 36 -5.71 -5.68 18.80
C TYR A 36 -4.68 -6.30 19.73
N LYS A 37 -4.20 -7.50 19.37
CA LYS A 37 -2.99 -8.02 19.98
C LYS A 37 -1.87 -7.10 19.52
N GLU A 38 -1.21 -6.47 20.48
CA GLU A 38 -0.01 -5.68 20.23
C GLU A 38 0.96 -6.47 19.35
N ILE A 39 1.66 -5.77 18.45
CA ILE A 39 2.69 -6.39 17.60
C ILE A 39 3.64 -7.16 18.54
N PRO A 40 3.87 -8.47 18.33
CA PRO A 40 4.81 -9.22 19.14
C PRO A 40 6.23 -8.63 19.06
N ALA A 41 7.09 -8.99 20.00
CA ALA A 41 8.51 -8.63 19.90
C ALA A 41 9.10 -9.22 18.60
N LEU A 42 9.94 -8.45 17.92
CA LEU A 42 10.55 -8.88 16.67
C LEU A 42 11.66 -9.90 16.95
N ASN A 43 11.63 -11.02 16.21
CA ASN A 43 12.81 -11.85 16.07
C ASN A 43 13.72 -11.18 15.03
N TRP A 44 14.69 -10.41 15.51
CA TRP A 44 15.55 -9.61 14.65
C TRP A 44 16.36 -10.42 13.62
N GLY A 45 16.69 -11.69 13.90
CA GLY A 45 17.35 -12.54 12.91
C GLY A 45 16.46 -12.79 11.69
N LEU A 46 15.22 -13.22 11.93
CA LEU A 46 14.23 -13.47 10.88
C LEU A 46 13.77 -12.17 10.20
N THR A 47 13.47 -11.14 10.97
CA THR A 47 13.04 -9.83 10.44
C THR A 47 14.12 -9.21 9.56
N SER A 48 15.40 -9.27 9.96
CA SER A 48 16.49 -8.69 9.18
C SER A 48 16.70 -9.44 7.87
N ALA A 49 16.70 -10.78 7.90
CA ALA A 49 16.83 -11.60 6.70
C ALA A 49 15.68 -11.37 5.71
N GLY A 50 14.44 -11.42 6.20
CA GLY A 50 13.26 -11.15 5.38
C GLY A 50 13.24 -9.72 4.82
N PHE A 51 13.64 -8.73 5.63
CA PHE A 51 13.69 -7.34 5.19
C PHE A 51 14.67 -7.17 4.04
N VAL A 52 15.89 -7.69 4.17
CA VAL A 52 16.94 -7.55 3.15
C VAL A 52 16.48 -8.13 1.82
N GLU A 53 15.94 -9.35 1.82
CA GLU A 53 15.49 -10.01 0.59
C GLU A 53 14.29 -9.30 -0.05
N LEU A 54 13.29 -8.92 0.75
CA LEU A 54 12.13 -8.21 0.23
C LEU A 54 12.46 -6.80 -0.26
N PHE A 55 13.40 -6.12 0.41
CA PHE A 55 13.85 -4.80 -0.01
C PHE A 55 14.49 -4.85 -1.39
N LYS A 56 15.34 -5.86 -1.68
CA LYS A 56 15.92 -6.07 -3.02
C LYS A 56 14.82 -6.22 -4.09
N LEU A 57 13.81 -7.04 -3.81
CA LEU A 57 12.70 -7.27 -4.74
C LEU A 57 11.95 -5.98 -5.06
N ARG A 58 11.60 -5.20 -4.04
CA ARG A 58 10.88 -3.94 -4.23
C ARG A 58 11.75 -2.85 -4.88
N ASN A 59 13.05 -2.87 -4.60
CA ASN A 59 13.99 -2.00 -5.27
C ASN A 59 14.08 -2.30 -6.78
N MET A 60 14.01 -3.57 -7.19
CA MET A 60 13.86 -3.94 -8.60
C MET A 60 12.48 -3.57 -9.16
N GLU A 61 11.43 -3.63 -8.35
CA GLU A 61 10.07 -3.24 -8.75
C GLU A 61 9.96 -1.75 -9.12
N ILE A 62 10.80 -0.89 -8.53
CA ILE A 62 10.91 0.53 -8.91
C ILE A 62 11.29 0.68 -10.39
N GLU A 63 12.27 -0.09 -10.87
CA GLU A 63 12.76 -0.01 -12.26
C GLU A 63 11.67 -0.36 -13.29
N GLY A 64 10.73 -1.22 -12.91
CA GLY A 64 9.59 -1.62 -13.75
C GLY A 64 8.32 -0.80 -13.53
N ALA A 65 8.35 0.20 -12.64
CA ALA A 65 7.16 0.95 -12.27
C ALA A 65 6.69 1.88 -13.40
N ALA A 66 5.37 1.88 -13.65
CA ALA A 66 4.77 2.82 -14.58
C ALA A 66 4.97 4.28 -14.10
N PRO A 67 5.13 5.25 -15.03
CA PRO A 67 5.13 6.66 -14.68
C PRO A 67 3.90 7.04 -13.85
N SER A 68 4.08 7.96 -12.92
CA SER A 68 3.07 8.44 -11.98
C SER A 68 2.48 7.42 -11.00
N ARG A 69 3.06 6.21 -10.90
CA ARG A 69 2.59 5.18 -9.96
C ARG A 69 2.62 5.65 -8.51
N PHE A 70 3.75 6.21 -8.06
CA PHE A 70 3.95 6.57 -6.66
C PHE A 70 3.51 7.99 -6.33
N PHE A 71 3.75 8.92 -7.24
CA PHE A 71 3.31 10.32 -7.17
C PHE A 71 2.94 10.83 -8.56
N PRO A 72 1.92 11.69 -8.71
CA PRO A 72 1.55 12.29 -9.99
C PRO A 72 2.73 12.99 -10.68
N ALA A 73 2.80 12.89 -12.01
CA ALA A 73 3.80 13.55 -12.85
C ALA A 73 5.26 13.29 -12.44
N SER A 74 5.53 12.07 -11.97
CA SER A 74 6.87 11.63 -11.56
C SER A 74 7.25 10.28 -12.17
N VAL A 75 8.55 10.01 -12.24
CA VAL A 75 9.13 8.70 -12.60
C VAL A 75 10.22 8.37 -11.58
N ALA A 76 10.11 7.20 -10.96
CA ALA A 76 11.05 6.73 -9.94
C ALA A 76 12.09 5.78 -10.58
N PHE A 77 13.32 5.86 -10.08
CA PHE A 77 14.44 5.04 -10.48
C PHE A 77 15.15 4.53 -9.22
N SER A 78 15.57 3.28 -9.23
CA SER A 78 16.51 2.76 -8.24
C SER A 78 17.93 3.15 -8.65
N LEU A 79 18.75 3.53 -7.67
CA LEU A 79 20.16 3.78 -7.90
C LEU A 79 20.99 2.50 -7.87
N GLY A 80 20.44 1.38 -7.39
CA GLY A 80 21.18 0.13 -7.15
C GLY A 80 22.27 0.24 -6.07
N ARG A 81 22.39 1.39 -5.41
CA ARG A 81 23.33 1.70 -4.33
C ARG A 81 22.80 2.87 -3.51
N ILE A 82 23.40 3.10 -2.34
CA ILE A 82 23.24 4.34 -1.58
C ILE A 82 24.24 5.36 -2.13
N ASP A 83 23.78 6.56 -2.49
CA ASP A 83 24.60 7.67 -2.95
C ASP A 83 25.28 8.41 -1.80
N ASP A 84 26.12 9.41 -2.15
CA ASP A 84 26.90 10.17 -1.17
C ASP A 84 26.02 11.04 -0.25
N THR A 85 24.75 11.23 -0.61
CA THR A 85 23.76 11.99 0.17
C THR A 85 22.87 11.08 1.02
N GLY A 86 23.05 9.76 0.94
CA GLY A 86 22.29 8.78 1.73
C GLY A 86 21.01 8.28 1.07
N HIS A 87 20.75 8.67 -0.19
CA HIS A 87 19.58 8.25 -0.95
C HIS A 87 19.91 7.04 -1.82
N TYR A 88 18.90 6.21 -2.07
CA TYR A 88 19.01 5.01 -2.92
C TYR A 88 17.95 4.99 -4.02
N LEU A 89 17.09 6.01 -4.06
CA LEU A 89 16.17 6.28 -5.16
C LEU A 89 16.47 7.65 -5.78
N MET A 90 16.19 7.76 -7.08
CA MET A 90 16.07 9.04 -7.77
C MET A 90 14.63 9.20 -8.24
N LEU A 91 14.07 10.40 -8.06
CA LEU A 91 12.77 10.76 -8.60
C LEU A 91 12.96 11.87 -9.63
N LYS A 92 12.36 11.70 -10.81
CA LYS A 92 12.26 12.77 -11.82
C LYS A 92 10.85 13.31 -11.82
N CYS A 93 10.68 14.61 -11.65
CA CYS A 93 9.38 15.28 -11.63
C CYS A 93 9.30 16.34 -12.73
N SER A 94 8.08 16.67 -13.18
CA SER A 94 7.86 17.92 -13.92
C SER A 94 8.08 19.13 -12.99
N ALA A 95 8.50 20.27 -13.55
CA ALA A 95 9.09 21.46 -12.90
C ALA A 95 8.33 22.16 -11.74
N SER A 96 7.25 21.58 -11.20
CA SER A 96 6.41 22.19 -10.16
C SER A 96 6.16 21.30 -8.93
N ALA A 97 6.76 20.12 -8.84
CA ALA A 97 6.58 19.23 -7.68
C ALA A 97 7.78 19.31 -6.72
N ASP A 98 7.51 19.21 -5.41
CA ASP A 98 8.50 18.95 -4.36
C ASP A 98 9.13 17.56 -4.59
N CYS A 99 10.08 17.50 -5.51
CA CYS A 99 10.60 16.23 -6.02
C CYS A 99 11.48 15.53 -4.99
N ASP A 100 12.29 16.31 -4.28
CA ASP A 100 13.15 15.81 -3.20
C ASP A 100 12.30 15.30 -2.04
N GLY A 101 11.26 16.04 -1.62
CA GLY A 101 10.33 15.58 -0.59
C GLY A 101 9.56 14.33 -1.00
N ASN A 102 9.16 14.21 -2.27
CA ASN A 102 8.52 13.00 -2.78
C ASN A 102 9.47 11.80 -2.86
N ARG A 103 10.76 12.01 -3.20
CA ARG A 103 11.79 10.97 -3.13
C ARG A 103 11.91 10.46 -1.70
N ASP A 104 12.08 11.37 -0.74
CA ASP A 104 12.25 11.02 0.68
C ASP A 104 11.03 10.26 1.20
N ALA A 105 9.83 10.71 0.82
CA ALA A 105 8.59 10.02 1.14
C ALA A 105 8.51 8.62 0.51
N LEU A 106 9.02 8.42 -0.71
CA LEU A 106 9.06 7.10 -1.35
C LEU A 106 10.01 6.15 -0.61
N GLU A 107 11.18 6.63 -0.24
CA GLU A 107 12.17 5.86 0.52
C GLU A 107 11.61 5.46 1.90
N GLU A 108 10.96 6.37 2.62
CA GLU A 108 10.31 6.05 3.88
C GLU A 108 9.17 5.02 3.70
N ARG A 109 8.33 5.18 2.67
CA ARG A 109 7.25 4.24 2.34
C ARG A 109 7.79 2.86 2.02
N LEU A 110 8.80 2.78 1.15
CA LEU A 110 9.44 1.53 0.77
C LEU A 110 9.98 0.81 2.01
N MET A 111 10.77 1.51 2.83
CA MET A 111 11.35 0.96 4.06
C MET A 111 10.27 0.50 5.05
N SER A 112 9.27 1.35 5.31
CA SER A 112 8.23 1.07 6.30
C SER A 112 7.31 -0.06 5.86
N ALA A 113 6.85 -0.06 4.61
CA ALA A 113 6.03 -1.14 4.07
C ALA A 113 6.82 -2.46 4.00
N THR A 114 8.14 -2.41 3.80
CA THR A 114 8.98 -3.63 3.78
C THR A 114 9.06 -4.22 5.18
N LEU A 115 9.30 -3.36 6.19
CA LEU A 115 9.26 -3.79 7.58
C LEU A 115 7.88 -4.38 7.93
N LEU A 116 6.79 -3.70 7.59
CA LEU A 116 5.43 -4.17 7.88
C LEU A 116 5.11 -5.51 7.22
N GLU A 117 5.73 -5.83 6.09
CA GLU A 117 5.54 -7.10 5.42
C GLU A 117 6.19 -8.26 6.19
N VAL A 118 7.41 -8.04 6.70
CA VAL A 118 8.22 -9.09 7.34
C VAL A 118 7.95 -9.24 8.83
N VAL A 119 7.30 -8.26 9.46
CA VAL A 119 6.87 -8.37 10.87
C VAL A 119 5.52 -9.07 10.98
N LEU A 120 5.38 -9.84 12.06
CA LEU A 120 4.12 -10.50 12.37
C LEU A 120 3.08 -9.47 12.81
N THR A 121 1.98 -9.39 12.08
CA THR A 121 0.84 -8.51 12.37
C THR A 121 -0.42 -9.36 12.60
N PRO A 122 -0.63 -9.91 13.82
CA PRO A 122 -1.68 -10.88 14.06
C PRO A 122 -3.06 -10.33 13.68
N ARG A 123 -3.80 -11.08 12.85
CA ARG A 123 -5.18 -10.77 12.44
C ARG A 123 -5.34 -9.47 11.62
N VAL A 124 -4.26 -8.94 11.06
CA VAL A 124 -4.29 -7.78 10.16
C VAL A 124 -3.68 -8.16 8.83
N LEU A 125 -4.45 -7.98 7.76
CA LEU A 125 -3.99 -8.18 6.39
C LEU A 125 -3.05 -7.03 5.99
N LYS A 126 -2.12 -7.30 5.07
CA LYS A 126 -1.07 -6.35 4.69
C LYS A 126 -1.60 -5.13 3.94
N ASP A 127 -2.63 -5.32 3.13
CA ASP A 127 -3.37 -4.24 2.44
C ASP A 127 -4.11 -3.28 3.39
N GLN A 128 -4.34 -3.69 4.64
CA GLN A 128 -4.85 -2.81 5.69
C GLN A 128 -3.75 -1.94 6.33
N LEU A 129 -2.48 -2.26 6.10
CA LEU A 129 -1.33 -1.56 6.68
C LEU A 129 -0.72 -0.56 5.71
N TYR A 130 -0.71 -0.87 4.42
CA TYR A 130 -0.22 0.03 3.38
C TYR A 130 -0.92 -0.27 2.04
N ASP A 131 -0.97 0.72 1.16
CA ASP A 131 -1.45 0.55 -0.21
C ASP A 131 -0.43 -0.27 -1.01
N PRO A 132 -0.79 -1.45 -1.56
CA PRO A 132 0.18 -2.32 -2.22
C PRO A 132 0.73 -1.73 -3.52
N ASN A 133 0.04 -0.79 -4.13
CA ASN A 133 0.47 -0.15 -5.37
C ASN A 133 1.46 1.00 -5.10
N THR A 134 1.21 1.84 -4.10
CA THR A 134 2.01 3.06 -3.84
C THR A 134 2.93 2.96 -2.62
N TRP A 135 2.76 1.90 -1.83
CA TRP A 135 3.38 1.67 -0.51
C TRP A 135 3.10 2.77 0.53
N ALA A 136 2.14 3.65 0.26
CA ALA A 136 1.68 4.63 1.23
C ALA A 136 1.09 3.90 2.45
N LEU A 137 1.54 4.27 3.65
CA LEU A 137 0.99 3.69 4.88
C LEU A 137 -0.47 4.12 5.06
N THR A 138 -1.28 3.19 5.54
CA THR A 138 -2.62 3.53 6.06
C THR A 138 -2.47 4.12 7.48
N PRO A 139 -3.52 4.73 8.04
CA PRO A 139 -3.51 5.15 9.45
C PRO A 139 -3.20 4.00 10.42
N LEU A 140 -3.56 2.76 10.05
CA LEU A 140 -3.22 1.58 10.83
C LEU A 140 -1.72 1.26 10.69
N GLY A 141 -1.17 1.21 9.47
CA GLY A 141 0.27 1.02 9.25
C GLY A 141 1.12 2.04 10.02
N ASP A 142 0.76 3.32 9.97
CA ASP A 142 1.42 4.38 10.74
C ASP A 142 1.41 4.09 12.24
N LYS A 143 0.28 3.64 12.78
CA LYS A 143 0.18 3.26 14.19
C LYS A 143 1.11 2.09 14.52
N TYR A 144 1.21 1.09 13.63
CA TYR A 144 2.14 -0.04 13.81
C TYR A 144 3.59 0.43 13.82
N ILE A 145 4.00 1.26 12.86
CA ILE A 145 5.35 1.83 12.81
C ILE A 145 5.66 2.66 14.06
N LYS A 146 4.70 3.47 14.54
CA LYS A 146 4.87 4.24 15.79
C LYS A 146 5.06 3.33 17.02
N ILE A 147 4.33 2.23 17.11
CA ILE A 147 4.52 1.23 18.17
C ILE A 147 5.93 0.63 18.09
N LEU A 148 6.39 0.27 16.89
CA LEU A 148 7.73 -0.28 16.68
C LEU A 148 8.82 0.74 17.02
N ARG A 149 8.70 2.01 16.58
CA ARG A 149 9.63 3.10 16.92
C ARG A 149 9.70 3.34 18.43
N LYS A 150 8.56 3.27 19.12
CA LYS A 150 8.52 3.40 20.59
C LYS A 150 9.22 2.24 21.29
N ARG A 151 9.06 1.02 20.79
CA ARG A 151 9.67 -0.18 21.38
C ARG A 151 11.17 -0.30 21.06
N TYR A 152 11.57 0.13 19.87
CA TYR A 152 12.94 0.07 19.37
C TYR A 152 13.40 1.49 19.00
N PRO A 153 13.97 2.26 19.95
CA PRO A 153 14.40 3.63 19.67
C PRO A 153 15.48 3.74 18.58
N ASP A 154 16.25 2.67 18.35
CA ASP A 154 17.25 2.55 17.28
C ASP A 154 16.66 2.10 15.93
N LEU A 155 15.33 2.00 15.79
CA LEU A 155 14.68 1.39 14.62
C LEU A 155 15.15 2.03 13.31
N SER A 156 15.14 3.37 13.21
CA SER A 156 15.53 4.06 11.98
C SER A 156 16.97 3.73 11.58
N THR A 157 17.91 3.81 12.52
CA THR A 157 19.33 3.46 12.29
C THR A 157 19.48 1.99 11.90
N ARG A 158 18.70 1.10 12.52
CA ARG A 158 18.72 -0.33 12.21
C ARG A 158 18.20 -0.60 10.80
N LEU A 159 17.09 0.01 10.39
CA LEU A 159 16.54 -0.14 9.05
C LEU A 159 17.50 0.41 7.99
N ALA A 160 18.13 1.56 8.23
CA ALA A 160 19.15 2.12 7.33
C ALA A 160 20.32 1.13 7.09
N ARG A 161 20.78 0.45 8.15
CA ARG A 161 21.81 -0.61 8.00
C ARG A 161 21.32 -1.81 7.19
N LEU A 162 20.05 -2.18 7.32
CA LEU A 162 19.47 -3.28 6.52
C LEU A 162 19.33 -2.90 5.05
N VAL A 163 18.97 -1.64 4.76
CA VAL A 163 19.01 -1.09 3.40
C VAL A 163 20.43 -1.19 2.83
N ALA A 164 21.44 -0.74 3.57
CA ALA A 164 22.84 -0.86 3.14
C ALA A 164 23.26 -2.32 2.90
N ALA A 165 22.83 -3.25 3.76
CA ALA A 165 23.10 -4.68 3.60
C ALA A 165 22.44 -5.29 2.34
N ALA A 166 21.28 -4.78 1.94
CA ALA A 166 20.60 -5.20 0.71
C ALA A 166 21.37 -4.82 -0.56
N PHE A 167 22.19 -3.78 -0.51
CA PHE A 167 23.09 -3.39 -1.61
C PHE A 167 24.46 -4.05 -1.55
N ALA A 168 24.96 -4.42 -0.36
CA ALA A 168 26.26 -5.07 -0.20
C ALA A 168 26.31 -6.53 -0.70
N SER A 169 25.16 -7.14 -1.00
CA SER A 169 25.02 -8.54 -1.41
C SER A 169 24.60 -8.70 -2.88
N GLN A 170 24.78 -7.65 -3.68
CA GLN A 170 24.55 -7.63 -5.13
C GLN A 170 25.86 -7.77 -5.90
#